data_AF-A0A7Y7D730-F1
#
_entry.id   AF-A0A7Y7D730-F1
#
_cell.length_a   1.000
_cell.length_b   1.000
_cell.length_c   1.000
_cell.angle_alpha   90.00
_cell.angle_beta   90.00
_cell.angle_gamma   90.00
#
_symmetry.space_group_name_H-M   'P 1'
#
loop_
_entity.id
_entity.type
_entity.pdbx_description
1 polymer ?
#
loop_
_entity_poly.entity_id
_entity_poly.type
_entity_poly.pdbx_seq_one_letter_code
_entity_poly.pdbx_strand_id
1 'polypeptide(L)'
;MNAPVQLSIDSSNKELSLNGVCQYTINNDQMIVDVEEIASNRNSGNTSGTLTLEVWALEQPYAGDNFCGYQLATQTLGELKGQHLFRDLHYVLSMKPPVEGRWYLVMMLRERDCNGWVVRDYINFPYTVKAEYKLALSLF
;
A
#
# COMPACT_ATOMS: atom_id res chain seq x y z
N MET A 1 -8.36 -21.21 -6.93
CA MET A 1 -7.56 -20.15 -6.26
C MET A 1 -8.39 -18.90 -6.36
N ASN A 2 -8.99 -18.45 -5.25
CA ASN A 2 -9.90 -17.31 -5.28
C ASN A 2 -9.09 -16.06 -4.93
N ALA A 3 -9.01 -15.11 -5.86
CA ALA A 3 -8.50 -13.78 -5.57
C ALA A 3 -9.38 -13.13 -4.47
N PRO A 4 -8.79 -12.42 -3.50
CA PRO A 4 -9.57 -11.73 -2.48
C PRO A 4 -10.41 -10.62 -3.14
N VAL A 5 -11.72 -10.63 -2.87
CA VAL A 5 -12.64 -9.59 -3.33
C VAL A 5 -12.41 -8.33 -2.51
N GLN A 6 -11.94 -7.27 -3.19
CA GLN A 6 -11.73 -5.93 -2.64
C GLN A 6 -13.09 -5.24 -2.45
N LEU A 7 -13.38 -4.77 -1.23
CA LEU A 7 -14.54 -3.93 -0.96
C LEU A 7 -14.21 -2.49 -1.39
N SER A 8 -14.58 -2.10 -2.61
CA SER A 8 -14.43 -0.73 -3.09
C SER A 8 -15.52 0.16 -2.47
N ILE A 9 -15.15 0.97 -1.48
CA ILE A 9 -15.99 2.07 -0.98
C ILE A 9 -15.65 3.31 -1.82
N ASP A 10 -16.54 3.61 -2.75
CA ASP A 10 -16.73 4.89 -3.43
C ASP A 10 -15.48 5.79 -3.56
N SER A 11 -14.68 5.54 -4.61
CA SER A 11 -13.52 6.38 -4.93
C SER A 11 -13.88 7.78 -5.44
N SER A 12 -15.18 8.08 -5.65
CA SER A 12 -15.63 9.35 -6.25
C SER A 12 -15.47 10.59 -5.35
N ASN A 13 -15.21 10.40 -4.05
CA ASN A 13 -15.02 11.51 -3.09
C ASN A 13 -13.57 11.74 -2.65
N LYS A 14 -12.60 10.95 -3.13
CA LYS A 14 -11.18 11.08 -2.73
C LYS A 14 -10.41 11.89 -3.77
N GLU A 15 -9.63 12.88 -3.32
CA GLU A 15 -8.78 13.69 -4.21
C GLU A 15 -7.67 12.88 -4.88
N LEU A 16 -7.14 11.89 -4.18
CA LEU A 16 -6.15 10.93 -4.66
C LEU A 16 -6.67 9.55 -4.29
N SER A 17 -6.80 8.64 -5.26
CA SER A 17 -7.49 7.37 -5.07
C SER A 17 -6.74 6.18 -5.66
N LEU A 18 -6.85 5.05 -4.96
CA LEU A 18 -6.51 3.71 -5.45
C LEU A 18 -7.76 3.12 -6.09
N ASN A 19 -7.69 2.85 -7.39
CA ASN A 19 -8.82 2.39 -8.19
C ASN A 19 -8.54 1.00 -8.79
N GLY A 20 -9.61 0.29 -9.13
CA GLY A 20 -9.53 -1.04 -9.72
C GLY A 20 -8.92 -2.08 -8.76
N VAL A 21 -8.30 -3.10 -9.35
CA VAL A 21 -7.65 -4.17 -8.60
C VAL A 21 -6.34 -3.69 -7.98
N CYS A 22 -6.23 -3.84 -6.66
CA CYS A 22 -4.99 -3.64 -5.91
C CYS A 22 -4.63 -4.96 -5.23
N GLN A 23 -3.44 -5.50 -5.50
CA GLN A 23 -3.03 -6.79 -4.98
C GLN A 23 -1.54 -6.81 -4.61
N TYR A 24 -1.18 -7.80 -3.80
CA TYR A 24 0.19 -8.08 -3.46
C TYR A 24 0.47 -9.58 -3.54
N THR A 25 1.72 -9.94 -3.81
CA THR A 25 2.24 -11.29 -3.66
C THR A 25 3.55 -11.23 -2.87
N ILE A 26 3.73 -12.12 -1.90
CA ILE A 26 4.97 -12.22 -1.13
C ILE A 26 5.73 -13.46 -1.61
N ASN A 27 6.95 -13.25 -2.09
CA ASN A 27 7.87 -14.28 -2.54
C ASN A 27 9.19 -14.13 -1.79
N ASN A 28 9.43 -14.97 -0.78
CA ASN A 28 10.61 -14.90 0.09
C ASN A 28 10.77 -13.50 0.73
N ASP A 29 11.80 -12.76 0.31
CA ASP A 29 12.18 -11.42 0.75
C ASP A 29 11.72 -10.32 -0.21
N GLN A 30 10.88 -10.66 -1.19
CA GLN A 30 10.31 -9.72 -2.15
C GLN A 30 8.79 -9.64 -2.01
N MET A 31 8.28 -8.43 -2.20
CA MET A 31 6.86 -8.16 -2.35
C MET A 31 6.62 -7.64 -3.76
N ILE A 32 5.76 -8.33 -4.49
CA ILE A 32 5.22 -7.86 -5.75
C ILE A 32 3.94 -7.11 -5.45
N VAL A 33 3.81 -5.90 -5.96
CA VAL A 33 2.65 -5.05 -5.79
C VAL A 33 2.11 -4.69 -7.16
N ASP A 34 0.83 -4.99 -7.40
CA ASP A 34 0.11 -4.55 -8.58
C ASP A 34 -1.01 -3.59 -8.18
N VAL A 35 -1.09 -2.46 -8.88
CA VAL A 35 -2.16 -1.46 -8.72
C VAL A 35 -2.65 -1.08 -10.10
N GLU A 36 -3.94 -1.32 -10.34
CA GLU A 36 -4.55 -1.02 -11.63
C GLU A 36 -4.51 0.48 -11.94
N GLU A 37 -4.89 1.34 -10.98
CA GLU A 37 -4.87 2.77 -11.20
C GLU A 37 -4.65 3.56 -9.90
N ILE A 38 -3.84 4.63 -10.01
CA ILE A 38 -3.79 5.72 -9.05
C ILE A 38 -4.23 6.99 -9.76
N ALA A 39 -5.31 7.61 -9.31
CA ALA A 39 -5.88 8.80 -9.93
C ALA A 39 -5.80 10.02 -9.02
N SER A 40 -5.59 11.19 -9.62
CA SER A 40 -5.79 12.48 -8.98
C SER A 40 -7.07 13.12 -9.50
N ASN A 41 -8.12 13.12 -8.67
CA ASN A 41 -9.40 13.76 -8.94
C ASN A 41 -9.37 15.27 -8.63
N ARG A 42 -8.22 15.80 -8.22
CA ARG A 42 -8.02 17.24 -8.01
C ARG A 42 -8.20 18.04 -9.31
N ASN A 43 -8.65 19.28 -9.19
CA ASN A 43 -8.76 20.21 -10.33
C ASN A 43 -7.44 20.33 -11.10
N SER A 44 -7.54 20.61 -12.41
CA SER A 44 -6.36 20.88 -13.24
C SER A 44 -5.52 22.01 -12.64
N GLY A 45 -4.19 21.82 -12.62
CA GLY A 45 -3.23 22.75 -11.99
C GLY A 45 -3.00 22.52 -10.49
N ASN A 46 -3.80 21.67 -9.82
CA ASN A 46 -3.56 21.27 -8.44
C ASN A 46 -2.76 19.95 -8.41
N THR A 47 -1.43 20.06 -8.39
CA THR A 47 -0.50 18.93 -8.34
C THR A 47 -0.34 18.41 -6.92
N SER A 48 -0.18 17.09 -6.76
CA SER A 48 0.14 16.50 -5.47
C SER A 48 1.55 16.82 -5.00
N GLY A 49 1.78 16.72 -3.70
CA GLY A 49 3.12 16.46 -3.18
C GLY A 49 3.63 15.10 -3.64
N THR A 50 4.85 14.75 -3.21
CA THR A 50 5.42 13.44 -3.52
C THR A 50 4.54 12.34 -2.95
N LEU A 51 4.19 11.36 -3.79
CA LEU A 51 3.37 10.22 -3.45
C LEU A 51 4.24 8.99 -3.15
N THR A 52 3.79 8.20 -2.19
CA THR A 52 4.32 6.86 -1.90
C THR A 52 3.19 5.84 -1.90
N LEU A 53 3.50 4.66 -2.44
CA LEU A 53 2.71 3.46 -2.26
C LEU A 53 3.41 2.60 -1.20
N GLU A 54 2.75 2.37 -0.09
CA GLU A 54 3.31 1.67 1.06
C GLU A 54 2.46 0.46 1.43
N VAL A 55 3.09 -0.66 1.78
CA VAL A 55 2.39 -1.80 2.38
C VAL A 55 2.80 -1.94 3.82
N TRP A 56 1.81 -1.94 4.71
CA TRP A 56 2.00 -1.99 6.16
C TRP A 56 1.38 -3.25 6.76
N ALA A 57 2.03 -3.76 7.80
CA ALA A 57 1.53 -4.80 8.67
C ALA A 57 1.07 -4.19 10.00
N LEU A 58 -0.22 -4.34 10.32
CA LEU A 58 -0.88 -3.77 11.50
C LEU A 58 -1.49 -4.86 12.37
N GLU A 59 -1.70 -4.58 13.66
CA GLU A 59 -2.35 -5.52 14.61
C GLU A 59 -3.86 -5.67 14.37
N GLN A 60 -4.47 -4.69 13.68
CA GLN A 60 -5.88 -4.66 13.31
C GLN A 60 -6.06 -4.00 11.94
N PRO A 61 -7.18 -4.24 11.21
CA PRO A 61 -7.47 -3.54 9.96
C PRO A 61 -7.39 -2.02 10.11
N TYR A 62 -6.86 -1.33 9.11
CA TYR A 62 -6.75 0.13 9.15
C TYR A 62 -8.13 0.79 9.06
N ALA A 63 -8.39 1.74 9.96
CA ALA A 63 -9.70 2.39 10.11
C ALA A 63 -9.73 3.87 9.66
N GLY A 64 -8.62 4.40 9.12
CA GLY A 64 -8.54 5.79 8.65
C GLY A 64 -7.87 6.77 9.62
N ASP A 65 -7.53 6.33 10.83
CA ASP A 65 -6.89 7.15 11.87
C ASP A 65 -5.37 6.94 11.93
N ASN A 66 -4.69 7.53 12.93
CA ASN A 66 -3.30 7.21 13.21
C ASN A 66 -3.10 5.70 13.42
N PHE A 67 -1.96 5.18 12.95
CA PHE A 67 -1.63 3.77 13.03
C PHE A 67 -0.19 3.54 13.50
N CYS A 68 0.07 2.34 13.99
CA CYS A 68 1.40 1.85 14.35
C CYS A 68 1.56 0.44 13.76
N GLY A 69 2.75 0.12 13.25
CA GLY A 69 3.03 -1.18 12.67
C GLY A 69 4.36 -1.23 11.93
N TYR A 70 4.50 -2.22 11.07
CA TYR A 70 5.73 -2.46 10.31
C TYR A 70 5.51 -2.10 8.84
N GLN A 71 6.31 -1.18 8.33
CA GLN A 71 6.33 -0.90 6.89
C GLN A 71 7.08 -2.02 6.18
N LEU A 72 6.35 -2.84 5.43
CA LEU A 72 6.88 -4.01 4.75
C LEU A 72 7.60 -3.64 3.45
N ALA A 73 6.99 -2.75 2.67
CA ALA A 73 7.51 -2.32 1.39
C ALA A 73 7.06 -0.89 1.08
N THR A 74 7.82 -0.19 0.23
CA THR A 74 7.50 1.16 -0.21
C THR A 74 8.01 1.42 -1.61
N GLN A 75 7.25 2.18 -2.38
CA GLN A 75 7.62 2.70 -3.68
C GLN A 75 7.30 4.20 -3.76
N THR A 76 8.29 5.03 -4.09
CA THR A 76 8.06 6.45 -4.37
C THR A 76 7.56 6.62 -5.80
N LEU A 77 6.45 7.33 -5.98
CA LEU A 77 5.81 7.54 -7.29
C LEU A 77 6.12 8.91 -7.89
N GLY A 78 6.65 9.85 -7.09
CA GLY A 78 6.78 11.25 -7.49
C GLY A 78 5.47 12.00 -7.32
N GLU A 79 5.25 13.07 -8.08
CA GLU A 79 4.04 13.88 -8.01
C GLU A 79 3.03 13.48 -9.09
N LEU A 80 1.74 13.68 -8.82
CA LEU A 80 0.65 13.46 -9.76
C LEU A 80 -0.12 14.77 -9.96
N LYS A 81 -0.15 15.24 -11.20
CA LYS A 81 -0.94 16.42 -11.58
C LYS A 81 -2.43 16.15 -11.39
N GLY A 82 -3.20 17.17 -11.03
CA GLY A 82 -4.67 17.09 -11.01
C GLY A 82 -5.23 16.64 -12.36
N GLN A 83 -6.28 15.83 -12.33
CA GLN A 83 -6.92 15.21 -13.50
C GLN A 83 -5.99 14.28 -14.31
N HIS A 84 -4.92 13.77 -13.68
CA HIS A 84 -4.04 12.76 -14.28
C HIS A 84 -4.05 11.48 -13.45
N LEU A 85 -3.50 10.42 -14.05
CA LEU A 85 -3.46 9.09 -13.46
C LEU A 85 -2.17 8.36 -13.80
N PHE A 86 -1.86 7.37 -12.96
CA PHE A 86 -0.95 6.27 -13.25
C PHE A 86 -1.78 5.00 -13.43
N ARG A 87 -1.37 4.12 -14.35
CA ARG A 87 -2.09 2.86 -14.66
C ARG A 87 -1.13 1.70 -14.82
N ASP A 88 -1.66 0.50 -14.65
CA ASP A 88 -0.98 -0.77 -14.87
C ASP A 88 0.36 -0.83 -14.13
N LEU A 89 0.34 -0.44 -12.85
CA LEU A 89 1.53 -0.31 -12.02
C LEU A 89 1.94 -1.69 -11.49
N HIS A 90 3.19 -2.07 -11.76
CA HIS A 90 3.78 -3.31 -11.30
C HIS A 90 5.14 -3.05 -10.66
N TYR A 91 5.29 -3.42 -9.38
CA TYR A 91 6.52 -3.22 -8.63
C TYR A 91 7.01 -4.50 -7.98
N VAL A 92 8.31 -4.76 -8.08
CA VAL A 92 9.01 -5.79 -7.33
C VAL A 92 9.88 -5.10 -6.29
N LEU A 93 9.48 -5.19 -5.02
CA LEU A 93 10.06 -4.43 -3.92
C LEU A 93 10.76 -5.36 -2.93
N SER A 94 11.91 -4.94 -2.42
CA SER A 94 12.52 -5.60 -1.26
C SER A 94 11.60 -5.44 -0.05
N MET A 95 11.28 -6.57 0.59
CA MET A 95 10.39 -6.62 1.73
C MET A 95 11.18 -6.66 3.04
N LYS A 96 10.75 -5.87 4.02
CA LYS A 96 11.22 -5.94 5.41
C LYS A 96 10.16 -6.67 6.23
N PRO A 97 10.39 -7.95 6.60
CA PRO A 97 9.37 -8.72 7.32
C PRO A 97 9.10 -8.10 8.71
N PRO A 98 7.85 -8.20 9.22
CA PRO A 98 7.54 -7.78 10.59
C PRO A 98 8.10 -8.81 11.58
N VAL A 99 7.99 -8.52 12.88
CA VAL A 99 8.25 -9.54 13.91
C VAL A 99 7.27 -10.70 13.79
N GLU A 100 7.63 -11.84 14.38
CA GLU A 100 6.75 -13.01 14.44
C GLU A 100 5.37 -12.68 14.98
N GLY A 101 4.34 -13.18 14.30
CA GLY A 101 2.96 -12.89 14.66
C GLY A 101 1.99 -13.05 13.51
N ARG A 102 0.75 -12.65 13.75
CA ARG A 102 -0.29 -12.52 12.73
C ARG A 102 -0.59 -11.05 12.51
N TRP A 103 -0.63 -10.64 11.25
CA TRP A 103 -0.73 -9.24 10.88
C TRP A 103 -1.82 -9.02 9.85
N TYR A 104 -2.56 -7.92 9.98
CA TYR A 104 -3.44 -7.41 8.94
C TYR A 104 -2.61 -6.56 7.99
N LEU A 105 -2.74 -6.81 6.69
CA LEU A 105 -2.05 -6.00 5.69
C LEU A 105 -2.95 -4.92 5.15
N VAL A 106 -2.35 -3.76 4.91
CA VAL A 106 -2.98 -2.62 4.26
C VAL A 106 -2.00 -2.02 3.26
N MET A 107 -2.50 -1.74 2.05
CA MET A 107 -1.81 -0.91 1.07
C MET A 107 -2.28 0.53 1.25
N MET A 108 -1.37 1.48 1.35
CA MET A 108 -1.66 2.90 1.57
C MET A 108 -1.05 3.73 0.45
N LEU A 109 -1.84 4.62 -0.11
CA LEU A 109 -1.38 5.75 -0.90
C LEU A 109 -1.20 6.94 0.03
N ARG A 110 0.03 7.43 0.15
CA ARG A 110 0.37 8.58 1.00
C ARG A 110 0.92 9.72 0.18
N GLU A 111 0.66 10.92 0.63
CA GLU A 111 1.19 12.15 0.05
C GLU A 111 2.05 12.88 1.08
N ARG A 112 3.20 13.38 0.64
CA ARG A 112 4.02 14.30 1.43
C ARG A 112 3.41 15.70 1.39
N ASP A 113 3.04 16.22 2.55
CA ASP A 113 2.69 17.62 2.75
C ASP A 113 3.76 18.35 3.60
N CYS A 114 3.45 19.57 4.04
CA CYS A 114 4.34 20.35 4.89
C CYS A 114 4.54 19.76 6.30
N ASN A 115 3.61 18.94 6.78
CA ASN A 115 3.59 18.38 8.12
C ASN A 115 4.08 16.92 8.16
N GLY A 116 4.13 16.23 7.03
CA GLY A 116 4.59 14.85 6.96
C GLY A 116 3.92 14.03 5.87
N TRP A 117 3.82 12.73 6.12
CA TRP A 117 3.17 11.78 5.21
C TRP A 117 1.73 11.54 5.63
N VAL A 118 0.78 11.98 4.81
CA VAL A 118 -0.66 11.86 5.07
C VAL A 118 -1.22 10.71 4.24
N VAL A 119 -2.01 9.82 4.85
CA VAL A 119 -2.74 8.77 4.13
C VAL A 119 -3.87 9.40 3.33
N ARG A 120 -3.87 9.21 2.01
CA ARG A 120 -4.88 9.74 1.10
C ARG A 120 -5.90 8.69 0.68
N ASP A 121 -5.43 7.47 0.48
CA ASP A 121 -6.26 6.31 0.25
C ASP A 121 -5.61 5.04 0.79
N TYR A 122 -6.40 3.99 0.99
CA TYR A 122 -5.92 2.70 1.44
C TYR A 122 -6.85 1.56 1.03
N ILE A 123 -6.25 0.36 0.91
CA ILE A 123 -6.95 -0.91 0.71
C ILE A 123 -6.54 -1.87 1.82
N ASN A 124 -7.50 -2.28 2.65
CA ASN A 124 -7.30 -3.38 3.60
C ASN A 124 -7.41 -4.72 2.89
N PHE A 125 -6.49 -5.64 3.20
CA PHE A 125 -6.59 -7.01 2.75
C PHE A 125 -7.34 -7.86 3.77
N PRO A 126 -8.29 -8.71 3.32
CA PRO A 126 -9.25 -9.36 4.21
C PRO A 126 -8.64 -10.48 5.07
N TYR A 127 -7.46 -10.98 4.70
CA TYR A 127 -6.81 -12.09 5.38
C TYR A 127 -5.53 -11.64 6.07
N THR A 128 -5.33 -12.15 7.29
CA THR A 128 -4.08 -11.94 8.01
C THR A 128 -2.95 -12.77 7.39
N VAL A 129 -1.74 -12.24 7.42
CA VAL A 129 -0.52 -12.99 7.11
C VAL A 129 0.16 -13.43 8.40
N LYS A 130 0.80 -14.61 8.38
CA LYS A 130 1.64 -15.09 9.48
C LYS A 130 3.10 -14.81 9.14
N ALA A 131 3.78 -14.08 10.01
CA ALA A 131 5.23 -13.90 9.94
C ALA A 131 5.93 -14.93 10.85
N GLU A 132 6.94 -15.60 10.31
CA GLU A 132 7.75 -16.61 10.99
C GLU A 132 9.23 -16.27 10.77
N TYR A 133 10.05 -16.33 11.81
CA TYR A 133 11.50 -16.26 11.63
C TYR A 133 11.95 -17.55 10.95
N LYS A 134 12.61 -17.40 9.80
CA LYS A 134 13.35 -18.52 9.23
C LYS A 134 14.64 -18.66 10.04
N LEU A 135 14.67 -19.59 11.00
CA LEU A 135 15.92 -20.01 11.62
C LEU A 135 16.80 -20.64 10.53
N ALA A 136 17.74 -19.85 10.01
CA ALA A 136 18.83 -20.39 9.24
C ALA A 136 19.76 -21.11 10.22
N LEU A 137 19.52 -22.41 10.44
CA LEU A 137 20.54 -23.30 10.98
C LEU A 137 21.64 -23.42 9.92
N SER A 138 22.55 -22.46 9.90
CA SER A 138 23.85 -22.59 9.23
C SER A 138 24.70 -23.52 10.10
N LEU A 139 24.68 -24.81 9.78
CA LEU A 139 25.72 -25.72 10.25
C LEU A 139 27.01 -25.37 9.48
N PHE A 140 28.04 -25.01 10.24
CA PHE A 140 29.41 -24.77 9.78
C PHE A 140 30.00 -26.02 9.12
#